data_AF-A0A528GNN7-F1
#
_entry.id   AF-A0A528GNN7-F1
#
_cell.length_a   1.000
_cell.length_b   1.000
_cell.length_c   1.000
_cell.angle_alpha   90.00
_cell.angle_beta   90.00
_cell.angle_gamma   90.00
#
_symmetry.space_group_name_H-M   'P 1'
#
loop_
_entity.id
_entity.type
_entity.pdbx_description
1 polymer ?
#
loop_
_entity_poly.entity_id
_entity_poly.type
_entity_poly.pdbx_seq_one_letter_code
_entity_poly.pdbx_strand_id
1 'polypeptide(L)'
;MIFERSTEDIAAALAAHGLMLRGGFNFSGGEETPSGLSGAAARSVLLVGQAGAAPWPHFLRWREDQSQTIADPLDIWSREMIGAVAKKFGARAVSPSDTPYLPFQQWAMQAEGLKPSPLGILMHPQYGL
;
A
#
# COMPACT_ATOMS: atom_id res chain seq x y z
N MET A 1 -1.09 18.60 14.80
CA MET A 1 -0.84 17.86 16.05
C MET A 1 -1.63 16.55 16.26
N ILE A 2 -2.95 16.43 16.02
CA ILE A 2 -3.63 15.11 16.16
C ILE A 2 -3.34 14.17 14.96
N PHE A 3 -3.19 14.72 13.74
CA PHE A 3 -2.90 13.93 12.54
C PHE A 3 -1.49 13.33 12.51
N GLU A 4 -0.48 14.05 12.97
CA GLU A 4 0.94 13.61 12.93
C GLU A 4 1.21 12.39 13.82
N ARG A 5 0.64 12.39 15.03
CA ARG A 5 0.79 11.27 15.97
C ARG A 5 0.15 9.99 15.44
N SER A 6 -0.99 10.11 14.76
CA SER A 6 -1.67 8.97 14.12
C SER A 6 -0.85 8.40 12.97
N THR A 7 -0.19 9.24 12.16
CA THR A 7 0.67 8.75 11.06
C THR A 7 1.95 8.07 11.54
N GLU A 8 2.54 8.55 12.64
CA GLU A 8 3.69 7.88 13.28
C GLU A 8 3.30 6.50 13.83
N ASP A 9 2.15 6.40 14.49
CA ASP A 9 1.63 5.13 15.01
C ASP A 9 1.34 4.13 13.88
N ILE A 10 0.79 4.60 12.75
CA ILE A 10 0.58 3.78 11.54
C ILE A 10 1.92 3.34 10.96
N ALA A 11 2.89 4.24 10.84
CA ALA A 11 4.21 3.92 10.32
C ALA A 11 4.92 2.87 11.18
N ALA A 12 4.85 2.99 12.51
CA ALA A 12 5.39 2.01 13.44
C ALA A 12 4.70 0.64 13.31
N ALA A 13 3.36 0.62 13.15
CA ALA A 13 2.62 -0.61 12.95
C ALA A 13 2.99 -1.31 11.62
N LEU A 14 3.20 -0.55 10.54
CA LEU A 14 3.67 -1.08 9.26
C LEU A 14 5.12 -1.60 9.35
N ALA A 15 5.99 -0.88 10.04
CA ALA A 15 7.40 -1.24 10.21
C ALA A 15 7.59 -2.58 10.92
N ALA A 16 6.65 -2.99 11.79
CA ALA A 16 6.64 -4.31 12.42
C ALA A 16 6.57 -5.48 11.41
N HIS A 17 6.17 -5.21 10.17
CA HIS A 17 6.08 -6.16 9.06
C HIS A 17 7.12 -5.89 7.96
N GLY A 18 8.08 -5.00 8.20
CA GLY A 18 9.07 -4.55 7.19
C GLY A 18 8.48 -3.60 6.14
N LEU A 19 7.23 -3.16 6.31
CA LEU A 19 6.56 -2.21 5.42
C LEU A 19 6.83 -0.77 5.85
N MET A 20 6.75 0.15 4.90
CA MET A 20 7.03 1.57 5.10
C MET A 20 5.87 2.42 4.63
N LEU A 21 5.53 3.44 5.42
CA LEU A 21 4.68 4.53 4.99
C LEU A 21 5.46 5.38 3.98
N ARG A 22 4.98 5.46 2.75
CA ARG A 22 5.63 6.16 1.64
C ARG A 22 5.16 7.60 1.50
N GLY A 23 4.08 7.97 2.16
CA GLY A 23 3.54 9.32 2.16
C GLY A 23 2.03 9.28 2.16
N GLY A 24 1.41 10.44 2.01
CA GLY A 24 -0.04 10.55 1.90
C GLY A 24 -0.49 11.98 1.69
N PHE A 25 -1.73 12.12 1.25
CA PHE A 25 -2.33 13.42 0.98
C PHE A 25 -3.84 13.36 1.23
N ASN A 26 -4.44 14.55 1.36
CA ASN A 26 -5.88 14.71 1.41
C ASN A 26 -6.41 14.89 0.00
N PHE A 27 -7.49 14.19 -0.34
CA PHE A 27 -8.15 14.39 -1.62
C PHE A 27 -8.70 15.80 -1.74
N SER A 28 -8.62 16.37 -2.93
CA SER A 28 -9.22 17.67 -3.21
C SER A 28 -10.72 17.51 -3.50
N GLY A 29 -11.51 18.55 -3.23
CA GLY A 29 -12.95 18.50 -3.50
C GLY A 29 -13.22 18.34 -5.00
N GLY A 30 -13.96 17.29 -5.39
CA GLY A 30 -14.34 17.02 -6.78
C GLY A 30 -13.61 15.86 -7.46
N GLU A 31 -12.62 15.25 -6.80
CA GLU A 31 -11.99 14.01 -7.28
C GLU A 31 -12.87 12.78 -6.98
N GLU A 32 -12.88 11.79 -7.88
CA GLU A 32 -13.40 10.46 -7.56
C GLU A 32 -12.51 9.82 -6.50
N THR A 33 -13.08 9.60 -5.31
CA THR A 33 -12.36 9.01 -4.19
C THR A 33 -12.85 7.60 -3.93
N PRO A 34 -11.95 6.67 -3.56
CA PRO A 34 -12.38 5.36 -3.10
C PRO A 34 -13.25 5.52 -1.85
N SER A 35 -14.17 4.57 -1.61
CA SER A 35 -14.88 4.52 -0.35
C SER A 35 -13.89 4.27 0.81
N GLY A 36 -14.11 4.91 1.95
CA GLY A 36 -13.45 4.58 3.20
C GLY A 36 -14.09 3.37 3.87
N LEU A 37 -13.67 3.08 5.10
CA LEU A 37 -14.18 1.93 5.87
C LEU A 37 -15.70 1.99 6.11
N SER A 38 -16.27 3.19 6.27
CA SER A 38 -17.70 3.41 6.48
C SER A 38 -18.53 3.39 5.18
N GLY A 39 -17.91 3.22 4.02
CA GLY A 39 -18.57 3.35 2.71
C GLY A 39 -18.67 4.78 2.19
N ALA A 40 -18.48 5.80 3.04
CA ALA A 40 -18.38 7.20 2.60
C ALA A 40 -17.08 7.45 1.83
N ALA A 41 -17.05 8.49 0.99
CA ALA A 41 -15.84 8.96 0.30
C ALA A 41 -14.64 9.11 1.25
N ALA A 42 -13.49 8.54 0.89
CA ALA A 42 -12.26 8.72 1.65
C ALA A 42 -11.79 10.18 1.58
N ARG A 43 -11.34 10.73 2.71
CA ARG A 43 -10.83 12.11 2.78
C ARG A 43 -9.34 12.22 2.50
N SER A 44 -8.61 11.14 2.74
CA SER A 44 -7.16 11.08 2.59
C SER A 44 -6.75 9.68 2.19
N VAL A 45 -5.56 9.57 1.60
CA VAL A 45 -4.91 8.30 1.30
C VAL A 45 -3.50 8.31 1.87
N LEU A 46 -3.08 7.15 2.38
CA LEU A 46 -1.71 6.85 2.78
C LEU A 46 -1.18 5.76 1.86
N LEU A 47 0.01 5.96 1.30
CA LEU A 47 0.67 4.95 0.49
C LEU A 47 1.60 4.11 1.34
N VAL A 48 1.50 2.81 1.13
CA VAL A 48 2.32 1.81 1.79
C VAL A 48 3.15 1.12 0.74
N GLY A 49 4.43 0.92 1.04
CA GLY A 49 5.34 0.19 0.18
C GLY A 49 6.46 -0.43 1.00
N GLN A 50 7.54 -0.77 0.31
CA GLN A 50 8.76 -1.26 0.93
C GLN A 50 9.96 -0.41 0.53
N ALA A 51 11.03 -0.53 1.29
CA ALA A 51 12.36 -0.02 0.93
C ALA A 51 13.34 -1.19 0.99
N GLY A 52 13.97 -1.50 -0.14
CA GLY A 52 14.90 -2.61 -0.25
C GLY A 52 14.29 -3.96 0.14
N ALA A 53 15.04 -4.75 0.90
CA ALA A 53 14.72 -6.13 1.25
C ALA A 53 13.98 -6.31 2.59
N ALA A 54 13.58 -5.22 3.25
CA ALA A 54 13.08 -5.25 4.62
C ALA A 54 11.86 -6.17 4.87
N PRO A 55 10.89 -6.29 3.95
CA PRO A 55 9.78 -7.23 4.11
C PRO A 55 10.13 -8.72 4.08
N TRP A 56 11.23 -9.10 3.41
CA TRP A 56 11.47 -10.51 3.09
C TRP A 56 11.51 -11.45 4.30
N PRO A 57 12.21 -11.11 5.41
CA PRO A 57 12.19 -11.96 6.61
C PRO A 57 10.80 -12.09 7.26
N HIS A 58 9.90 -11.11 7.06
CA HIS A 58 8.53 -11.17 7.57
C HIS A 58 7.64 -12.03 6.68
N PHE A 59 7.74 -11.82 5.36
CA PHE A 59 7.04 -12.62 4.38
C PHE A 59 7.43 -14.10 4.44
N LEU A 60 8.73 -14.41 4.55
CA LEU A 60 9.22 -15.79 4.61
C LEU A 60 8.71 -16.52 5.85
N ARG A 61 8.76 -15.89 7.04
CA ARG A 61 8.18 -16.45 8.26
C ARG A 61 6.68 -16.71 8.12
N TRP A 62 5.93 -15.73 7.61
CA TRP A 62 4.50 -15.93 7.35
C TRP A 62 4.24 -17.09 6.39
N ARG A 63 5.11 -17.27 5.37
CA ARG A 63 4.99 -18.32 4.35
C ARG A 63 5.32 -19.71 4.89
N GLU A 64 6.26 -19.82 5.82
CA GLU A 64 6.60 -21.08 6.51
C GLU A 64 5.41 -21.63 7.32
N ASP A 65 4.56 -20.75 7.83
CA ASP A 65 3.35 -21.12 8.59
C ASP A 65 2.18 -21.56 7.69
N GLN A 66 2.31 -21.48 6.36
CA GLN A 66 1.24 -21.83 5.42
C GLN A 66 1.31 -23.32 5.05
N SER A 67 0.30 -24.09 5.45
CA SER A 67 0.25 -25.53 5.19
C SER A 67 -0.23 -25.90 3.79
N GLN A 68 -0.75 -24.94 3.02
CA GLN A 68 -1.34 -25.16 1.70
C GLN A 68 -0.60 -24.33 0.64
N THR A 69 -0.68 -24.78 -0.61
CA THR A 69 -0.25 -23.98 -1.74
C THR A 69 -1.17 -22.77 -1.89
N ILE A 70 -0.58 -21.58 -1.81
CA ILE A 70 -1.28 -20.31 -1.91
C ILE A 70 -0.93 -19.66 -3.25
N ALA A 71 -1.94 -19.26 -4.02
CA ALA A 71 -1.77 -18.43 -5.20
C ALA A 71 -1.37 -17.01 -4.78
N ASP A 72 -0.40 -16.40 -5.48
CA ASP A 72 0.05 -15.03 -5.23
C ASP A 72 0.35 -14.74 -3.74
N PRO A 73 1.25 -15.52 -3.10
CA PRO A 73 1.46 -15.48 -1.64
C PRO A 73 1.90 -14.10 -1.14
N LEU A 74 2.63 -13.34 -1.96
CA LEU A 74 3.07 -11.98 -1.60
C LEU A 74 1.88 -10.99 -1.57
N ASP A 75 0.94 -11.14 -2.50
CA ASP A 75 -0.29 -10.33 -2.54
C ASP A 75 -1.17 -10.66 -1.35
N ILE A 76 -1.33 -11.93 -1.00
CA ILE A 76 -2.11 -12.33 0.17
C ILE A 76 -1.47 -11.83 1.46
N TRP A 77 -0.18 -12.08 1.65
CA TRP A 77 0.55 -11.58 2.81
C TRP A 77 0.44 -10.07 2.96
N SER A 78 0.69 -9.32 1.88
CA SER A 78 0.63 -7.85 1.91
C SER A 78 -0.78 -7.35 2.25
N ARG A 79 -1.83 -7.95 1.67
CA ARG A 79 -3.23 -7.62 1.97
C ARG A 79 -3.59 -7.92 3.42
N GLU A 80 -3.13 -9.04 3.97
CA GLU A 80 -3.36 -9.39 5.38
C GLU A 80 -2.68 -8.39 6.31
N MET A 81 -1.39 -8.12 6.12
CA MET A 81 -0.64 -7.23 7.02
C MET A 81 -1.14 -5.78 6.92
N ILE A 82 -1.29 -5.24 5.70
CA ILE A 82 -1.75 -3.87 5.48
C ILE A 82 -3.23 -3.74 5.90
N GLY A 83 -4.06 -4.74 5.62
CA GLY A 83 -5.46 -4.78 6.02
C GLY A 83 -5.64 -4.78 7.54
N ALA A 84 -4.82 -5.55 8.27
CA ALA A 84 -4.86 -5.58 9.73
C ALA A 84 -4.49 -4.22 10.33
N VAL A 85 -3.44 -3.58 9.82
CA VAL A 85 -3.05 -2.22 10.21
C VAL A 85 -4.17 -1.23 9.88
N ALA A 86 -4.69 -1.22 8.65
CA ALA A 86 -5.75 -0.32 8.24
C ALA A 86 -6.97 -0.42 9.17
N LYS A 87 -7.43 -1.64 9.47
CA LYS A 87 -8.56 -1.88 10.37
C LYS A 87 -8.29 -1.35 11.78
N LYS A 88 -7.08 -1.57 12.32
CA LYS A 88 -6.67 -1.05 13.65
C LYS A 88 -6.81 0.47 13.75
N PHE A 89 -6.57 1.19 12.64
CA PHE A 89 -6.65 2.65 12.59
C PHE A 89 -7.94 3.18 11.93
N GLY A 90 -8.97 2.35 11.76
CA GLY A 90 -10.26 2.78 11.21
C GLY A 90 -10.22 3.13 9.71
N ALA A 91 -9.22 2.62 8.99
CA ALA A 91 -9.04 2.80 7.55
C ALA A 91 -9.43 1.53 6.77
N ARG A 92 -9.51 1.68 5.45
CA ARG A 92 -9.70 0.57 4.51
C ARG A 92 -8.44 0.42 3.67
N ALA A 93 -7.92 -0.81 3.58
CA ALA A 93 -6.85 -1.13 2.65
C ALA A 93 -7.41 -1.37 1.25
N VAL A 94 -6.67 -0.89 0.24
CA VAL A 94 -6.88 -1.15 -1.18
C VAL A 94 -5.55 -1.54 -1.79
N SER A 95 -5.59 -2.36 -2.84
CA SER A 95 -4.40 -2.86 -3.55
C SER A 95 -4.41 -2.43 -5.02
N PRO A 96 -3.24 -2.29 -5.67
CA PRO A 96 -3.17 -1.98 -7.11
C PRO A 96 -3.83 -3.04 -8.00
N SER A 97 -3.92 -4.29 -7.54
CA SER A 97 -4.58 -5.41 -8.21
C SER A 97 -6.11 -5.45 -8.03
N ASP A 98 -6.69 -4.55 -7.22
CA ASP A 98 -8.13 -4.50 -7.01
C ASP A 98 -8.87 -4.02 -8.26
N THR A 99 -10.07 -4.57 -8.48
CA THR A 99 -11.01 -4.06 -9.48
C THR A 99 -12.20 -3.39 -8.80
N PRO A 100 -12.67 -2.22 -9.28
CA PRO A 100 -12.09 -1.42 -10.37
C PRO A 100 -10.72 -0.81 -9.99
N TYR A 101 -9.84 -0.68 -10.99
CA TYR A 101 -8.47 -0.19 -10.77
C TYR A 101 -8.46 1.25 -10.26
N LEU A 102 -7.66 1.48 -9.22
CA LEU A 102 -7.46 2.79 -8.61
C LEU A 102 -6.18 3.46 -9.14
N PRO A 103 -6.10 4.80 -9.17
CA PRO A 103 -4.99 5.52 -9.80
C PRO A 103 -3.74 5.58 -8.90
N PHE A 104 -3.24 4.42 -8.46
CA PHE A 104 -2.07 4.28 -7.56
C PHE A 104 -0.84 5.02 -8.03
N GLN A 105 -0.57 5.06 -9.34
CA GLN A 105 0.58 5.80 -9.89
C GLN A 105 0.44 7.31 -9.67
N GLN A 106 -0.77 7.86 -9.89
CA GLN A 106 -1.03 9.28 -9.64
C GLN A 106 -0.92 9.60 -8.16
N TRP A 107 -1.42 8.71 -7.30
CA TRP A 107 -1.27 8.85 -5.86
C TRP A 107 0.19 8.83 -5.44
N ALA A 108 1.02 7.94 -6.01
CA ALA A 108 2.45 7.88 -5.72
C ALA A 108 3.17 9.18 -6.12
N MET A 109 2.83 9.72 -7.30
CA MET A 109 3.36 11.02 -7.74
C MET A 109 3.00 12.16 -6.77
N GLN A 110 1.76 12.19 -6.26
CA GLN A 110 1.31 13.22 -5.32
C GLN A 110 1.88 13.05 -3.90
N ALA A 111 1.88 11.82 -3.38
CA ALA A 111 2.30 11.52 -2.01
C ALA A 111 3.82 11.60 -1.82
N GLU A 112 4.60 11.22 -2.84
CA GLU A 112 6.06 11.14 -2.77
C GLU A 112 6.78 12.20 -3.63
N GLY A 113 6.04 13.01 -4.38
CA GLY A 113 6.63 13.96 -5.32
C GLY A 113 7.39 13.29 -6.48
N LEU A 114 7.05 12.04 -6.80
CA LEU A 114 7.70 11.29 -7.87
C LEU A 114 7.45 11.97 -9.22
N LYS A 115 8.49 12.01 -10.05
CA LYS A 115 8.39 12.47 -11.44
C LYS A 115 8.42 11.27 -12.38
N PRO A 116 7.59 11.24 -13.43
CA PRO A 116 7.63 10.17 -14.41
C PRO A 116 9.01 10.13 -15.07
N SER A 117 9.56 8.93 -15.21
CA SER A 117 10.82 8.74 -15.93
C SER A 117 10.58 8.92 -17.43
N PRO A 118 11.42 9.71 -18.15
CA PRO A 118 11.32 9.86 -19.59
C PRO A 118 11.74 8.60 -20.36
N LEU A 119 12.25 7.57 -19.67
CA LEU A 119 12.94 6.43 -20.27
C LEU A 119 12.05 5.44 -21.05
N GLY A 120 10.74 5.68 -21.20
CA GLY A 120 9.87 4.86 -22.07
C GLY A 120 10.07 3.37 -21.85
N ILE A 121 10.04 2.93 -20.59
CA ILE A 121 10.60 1.64 -20.18
C ILE A 121 9.96 0.50 -20.99
N LEU A 122 10.80 -0.20 -21.76
CA LEU A 122 10.44 -1.38 -22.53
C LEU A 122 10.65 -2.61 -21.64
N MET A 123 9.64 -3.47 -21.58
CA MET A 123 9.62 -4.65 -20.72
C MET A 123 9.73 -5.89 -21.61
N HIS A 124 10.70 -6.77 -21.36
CA HIS A 124 10.87 -7.99 -22.14
C HIS A 124 9.69 -8.93 -21.86
N PRO A 125 8.98 -9.46 -22.87
CA PRO A 125 7.75 -10.24 -22.66
C PRO A 125 7.95 -11.52 -21.85
N GLN A 126 9.18 -12.04 -21.79
CA GLN A 126 9.54 -13.22 -20.99
C GLN A 126 10.26 -12.89 -19.67
N TYR A 127 10.95 -11.76 -19.58
CA TYR A 127 11.91 -11.50 -18.48
C TYR A 127 11.56 -10.26 -17.65
N GLY A 128 10.59 -9.45 -18.09
CA GLY A 128 10.16 -8.27 -17.37
C GLY A 128 11.06 -7.07 -17.58
N LEU A 129 11.18 -6.25 -16.54
CA LEU A 129 12.05 -5.06 -16.49
C LEU A 129 13.49 -5.44 -16.17
#